data_AF-A0A6I2A2W3-F1
#
_entry.id   AF-A0A6I2A2W3-F1
#
_cell.length_a   1.000
_cell.length_b   1.000
_cell.length_c   1.000
_cell.angle_alpha   90.00
_cell.angle_beta   90.00
_cell.angle_gamma   90.00
#
_symmetry.space_group_name_H-M   'P 1'
#
loop_
_entity.id
_entity.type
_entity.pdbx_description
1 polymer ?
#
loop_
_entity_poly.entity_id
_entity_poly.type
_entity_poly.pdbx_seq_one_letter_code
_entity_poly.pdbx_strand_id
1 'polypeptide(L)'
;MKEKKRFIAVIGGSDCTPEEARLAEEVGRELARKDAILVCGGLGGVMEAACRGASAGGGLTIGILPGGSRQTAINRFFSFMSVDTV
;
A
#
# COMPACT_ATOMS: atom_id res chain seq x y z
N MET A 1 10.06 25.09 -8.36
CA MET A 1 10.06 23.70 -8.88
C MET A 1 9.00 22.94 -8.08
N LYS A 2 8.01 22.28 -8.71
CA LYS A 2 7.10 21.42 -7.96
C LYS A 2 7.89 20.18 -7.52
N GLU A 3 7.99 19.93 -6.22
CA GLU A 3 8.54 18.67 -5.73
C GLU A 3 7.74 17.51 -6.32
N LYS A 4 8.45 16.59 -6.97
CA LYS A 4 7.85 15.35 -7.47
C LYS A 4 7.73 14.38 -6.30
N LYS A 5 6.50 14.03 -5.92
CA LYS A 5 6.27 12.95 -4.96
C LYS A 5 6.89 11.64 -5.48
N ARG A 6 7.55 10.90 -4.60
CA ARG A 6 8.17 9.61 -4.92
C ARG A 6 7.12 8.51 -4.82
N PHE A 7 7.02 7.67 -5.85
CA PHE A 7 6.21 6.46 -5.81
C PHE A 7 7.10 5.30 -5.37
N ILE A 8 6.68 4.58 -4.33
CA ILE A 8 7.45 3.47 -3.77
C ILE A 8 6.54 2.24 -3.71
N ALA A 9 6.95 1.19 -4.43
CA ALA A 9 6.24 -0.07 -4.43
C ALA A 9 6.63 -0.91 -3.20
N VAL A 10 5.64 -1.41 -2.46
CA VAL A 10 5.85 -2.39 -1.38
C VAL A 10 5.25 -3.72 -1.83
N ILE A 11 6.06 -4.77 -1.80
CA ILE A 11 5.68 -6.12 -2.20
C ILE A 11 6.02 -7.07 -1.05
N GLY A 12 5.12 -8.02 -0.78
CA GLY A 12 5.32 -9.07 0.21
C GLY A 12 4.20 -10.11 0.13
N GLY A 13 4.29 -11.14 0.98
CA GLY A 13 3.33 -12.23 1.01
C GLY A 13 1.91 -11.78 1.38
N SER A 14 0.92 -12.51 0.86
CA SER A 14 -0.50 -12.36 1.22
C SER A 14 -0.80 -12.74 2.66
N ASP A 15 0.08 -13.53 3.26
CA ASP A 15 0.13 -13.86 4.68
C ASP A 15 1.45 -13.36 5.25
N CYS A 16 1.44 -12.98 6.53
CA CYS A 16 2.64 -12.56 7.22
C CYS A 16 2.54 -12.86 8.72
N THR A 17 3.70 -13.07 9.34
CA THR A 17 3.83 -13.15 10.79
C THR A 17 3.48 -11.81 11.45
N PRO A 18 3.17 -11.80 12.77
CA PRO A 18 2.94 -10.56 13.50
C PRO A 18 4.11 -9.57 13.42
N GLU A 19 5.36 -10.07 13.40
CA GLU A 19 6.54 -9.22 13.32
C GLU A 19 6.71 -8.61 11.93
N GLU A 20 6.49 -9.39 10.86
CA GLU A 20 6.48 -8.86 9.49
C GLU A 20 5.39 -7.81 9.30
N ALA A 21 4.19 -8.04 9.86
CA ALA A 21 3.11 -7.05 9.84
C ALA A 21 3.51 -5.76 10.57
N ARG A 22 4.14 -5.88 11.75
CA ARG A 22 4.60 -4.74 12.53
C ARG A 22 5.63 -3.91 11.77
N LEU A 23 6.63 -4.58 11.18
CA LEU A 23 7.68 -3.94 10.38
C LEU A 23 7.10 -3.30 9.11
N ALA A 24 6.21 -3.98 8.41
CA ALA A 24 5.56 -3.45 7.22
C ALA A 24 4.74 -2.18 7.53
N GLU A 25 4.01 -2.17 8.64
CA GLU A 25 3.30 -0.98 9.11
C GLU A 25 4.24 0.18 9.44
N GLU A 26 5.38 -0.10 10.09
CA GLU A 26 6.40 0.91 10.37
C GLU A 26 6.99 1.49 9.08
N VAL A 27 7.30 0.65 8.09
CA VAL A 27 7.73 1.08 6.75
C VAL A 27 6.68 1.99 6.12
N GLY A 28 5.41 1.59 6.10
CA GLY A 28 4.33 2.40 5.54
C GLY A 28 4.24 3.79 6.18
N ARG A 29 4.34 3.85 7.52
CA ARG A 29 4.30 5.11 8.28
C ARG A 29 5.47 6.02 7.95
N GLU A 30 6.66 5.47 7.80
CA GLU A 30 7.86 6.24 7.44
C GLU A 30 7.83 6.73 5.98
N LEU A 31 7.23 5.96 5.06
CA LEU A 31 6.98 6.42 3.70
C LEU A 31 6.05 7.63 3.68
N ALA A 32 4.95 7.59 4.43
CA ALA A 32 4.02 8.71 4.57
C ALA A 32 4.71 9.97 5.13
N ARG A 33 5.52 9.82 6.19
CA ARG A 33 6.28 10.93 6.80
C ARG A 33 7.26 11.60 5.83
N LYS A 34 7.72 10.89 4.81
CA LYS A 34 8.65 11.38 3.78
C LYS A 34 7.94 11.88 2.51
N ASP A 35 6.63 12.09 2.58
CA ASP A 35 5.74 12.48 1.47
C ASP A 35 5.86 11.56 0.24
N ALA A 36 6.09 10.26 0.49
CA ALA A 36 6.07 9.25 -0.55
C ALA A 36 4.66 8.68 -0.73
N ILE A 37 4.34 8.32 -1.97
CA ILE A 37 3.12 7.61 -2.35
C ILE A 37 3.44 6.11 -2.35
N LEU A 38 2.72 5.35 -1.53
CA LEU A 38 2.86 3.90 -1.47
C LEU A 38 2.02 3.24 -2.56
N VAL A 39 2.62 2.33 -3.32
CA VAL A 39 1.96 1.52 -4.35
C VAL A 39 2.06 0.04 -3.99
N CYS A 40 0.99 -0.74 -4.06
CA CYS A 40 1.07 -2.20 -3.85
C CYS A 40 -0.06 -2.98 -4.52
N GLY A 41 0.04 -4.31 -4.49
CA GLY A 41 -1.04 -5.23 -4.83
C GLY A 41 -2.06 -5.32 -3.69
N GLY A 42 -3.34 -5.26 -4.00
CA GLY A 42 -4.43 -5.09 -3.00
C GLY A 42 -4.84 -6.28 -2.16
N LEU A 43 -3.91 -7.20 -1.94
CA LEU A 43 -4.11 -8.37 -1.11
C LEU A 43 -3.71 -8.07 0.36
N GLY A 44 -3.95 -9.05 1.24
CA GLY A 44 -3.69 -8.98 2.68
C GLY A 44 -2.21 -9.07 3.04
N GLY A 45 -1.93 -9.39 4.30
CA GLY A 45 -0.57 -9.67 4.77
C GLY A 45 0.31 -8.42 4.81
N VAL A 46 1.51 -8.52 4.25
CA VAL A 46 2.54 -7.45 4.30
C VAL A 46 2.03 -6.16 3.67
N MET A 47 1.38 -6.25 2.51
CA MET A 47 0.92 -5.08 1.76
C MET A 47 -0.21 -4.34 2.47
N GLU A 48 -1.15 -5.07 3.08
CA GLU A 48 -2.19 -4.48 3.93
C GLU A 48 -1.61 -3.77 5.14
N ALA A 49 -0.65 -4.39 5.82
CA ALA A 49 0.02 -3.78 6.97
C ALA A 49 0.77 -2.49 6.58
N ALA A 50 1.47 -2.49 5.45
CA ALA A 50 2.14 -1.29 4.94
C ALA A 50 1.15 -0.18 4.57
N CYS A 51 0.03 -0.49 3.90
CA CYS A 51 -0.99 0.51 3.64
C CYS A 51 -1.64 1.05 4.91
N ARG A 52 -1.87 0.21 5.92
CA ARG A 52 -2.34 0.64 7.24
C ARG A 52 -1.41 1.66 7.86
N GLY A 53 -0.11 1.39 7.84
CA GLY A 53 0.91 2.31 8.36
C GLY A 53 0.96 3.64 7.61
N ALA A 54 0.94 3.59 6.27
CA ALA A 54 0.95 4.77 5.43
C ALA A 54 -0.31 5.63 5.65
N SER A 55 -1.48 5.00 5.68
CA SER A 55 -2.76 5.68 5.94
C SER A 55 -2.78 6.33 7.33
N ALA A 56 -2.32 5.63 8.37
CA ALA A 56 -2.19 6.18 9.73
C ALA A 56 -1.20 7.36 9.80
N GLY A 57 -0.19 7.38 8.92
CA GLY A 57 0.74 8.51 8.76
C GLY A 57 0.22 9.66 7.89
N GLY A 58 -1.02 9.60 7.39
CA GLY A 58 -1.59 10.59 6.46
C GLY A 58 -1.05 10.50 5.04
N GLY A 59 -0.39 9.40 4.68
CA GLY A 59 0.19 9.16 3.37
C GLY A 59 -0.84 8.68 2.34
N LEU A 60 -0.48 8.81 1.06
CA LEU A 60 -1.30 8.34 -0.04
C LEU A 60 -0.94 6.91 -0.43
N THR A 61 -1.95 6.06 -0.59
CA THR A 61 -1.82 4.66 -0.98
C THR A 61 -2.57 4.39 -2.29
N ILE A 62 -1.91 3.68 -3.22
CA ILE A 62 -2.47 3.29 -4.52
C ILE A 62 -2.41 1.77 -4.66
N GLY A 63 -3.58 1.17 -4.87
CA GLY A 63 -3.69 -0.25 -5.19
C GLY A 63 -3.67 -0.50 -6.69
N ILE A 64 -2.83 -1.42 -7.14
CA ILE A 64 -2.87 -1.98 -8.50
C ILE A 64 -3.41 -3.40 -8.38
N LEU A 65 -4.63 -3.61 -8.86
CA LEU A 65 -5.35 -4.88 -8.72
C LEU A 65 -5.37 -5.63 -10.06
N PRO A 66 -5.12 -6.94 -10.05
CA PRO A 66 -5.36 -7.76 -11.22
C PRO A 66 -6.86 -7.90 -11.51
N GLY A 67 -7.23 -7.84 -12.78
CA GLY A 67 -8.58 -8.06 -13.28
C GLY A 67 -9.42 -6.79 -13.43
N GLY A 68 -10.65 -6.95 -13.94
CA GLY A 68 -11.53 -5.83 -14.27
C GLY A 68 -12.45 -5.33 -13.15
N SER A 69 -12.28 -5.82 -11.92
CA SER A 69 -13.16 -5.46 -10.80
C SER A 69 -12.40 -4.98 -9.58
N ARG A 70 -12.90 -3.90 -8.97
CA ARG A 70 -12.41 -3.36 -7.68
C ARG A 70 -12.79 -4.25 -6.50
N GLN A 71 -13.70 -5.21 -6.68
CA GLN A 71 -14.12 -6.14 -5.62
C GLN A 71 -13.04 -7.17 -5.25
N THR A 72 -11.98 -7.30 -6.05
CA THR A 72 -10.84 -8.18 -5.72
C THR A 72 -9.93 -7.58 -4.64
N ALA A 73 -10.08 -6.29 -4.32
CA ALA A 73 -9.33 -5.65 -3.24
C ALA A 73 -9.86 -6.08 -1.87
N ILE A 74 -8.97 -6.59 -1.03
CA ILE A 74 -9.27 -6.86 0.39
C ILE A 74 -8.64 -5.80 1.32
N ASN A 75 -7.67 -5.05 0.81
CA ASN A 75 -7.02 -3.97 1.53
C ASN A 75 -7.89 -2.70 1.61
N ARG A 76 -8.39 -2.39 2.80
CA ARG A 76 -9.27 -1.23 3.05
C ARG A 76 -8.56 0.11 3.15
N PHE A 77 -7.23 0.13 3.09
CA PHE A 77 -6.43 1.33 3.29
C PHE A 77 -6.04 2.02 1.98
N PHE A 78 -6.61 1.64 0.85
CA PHE A 78 -6.38 2.31 -0.43
C PHE A 78 -7.09 3.65 -0.55
N SER A 79 -6.32 4.68 -0.91
CA SER A 79 -6.88 5.98 -1.30
C SER A 79 -7.40 5.94 -2.74
N PHE A 80 -6.67 5.28 -3.63
CA PHE A 80 -7.05 5.05 -5.01
C PHE A 80 -6.79 3.61 -5.42
N MET A 81 -7.59 3.09 -6.35
CA MET A 81 -7.36 1.78 -6.96
C MET A 81 -7.39 1.92 -8.47
N SER A 82 -6.42 1.29 -9.13
CA SER A 82 -6.44 1.00 -10.56
C SER A 82 -6.72 -0.49 -10.74
N VAL A 83 -7.72 -0.81 -11.56
CA VAL A 83 -7.99 -2.18 -12.01
C VAL A 83 -7.36 -2.33 -13.37
N ASP A 84 -6.55 -3.36 -13.55
CA ASP A 84 -5.88 -3.63 -14.82
C ASP A 84 -6.33 -4.98 -15.37
N THR A 85 -6.99 -4.95 -16.53
CA THR A 85 -7.31 -6.14 -17.32
C THR A 85 -6.13 -6.43 -18.23
N VAL A 86 -5.13 -7.15 -17.69
CA VAL A 86 -4.15 -7.86 -18.52
C VAL A 86 -4.78 -9.07 -19.20
#